data_AF-A0AAD6JV28-F1
#
_entry.id   AF-A0AAD6JV28-F1
#
_cell.length_a   1.000
_cell.length_b   1.000
_cell.length_c   1.000
_cell.angle_alpha   90.00
_cell.angle_beta   90.00
_cell.angle_gamma   90.00
#
_symmetry.space_group_name_H-M   'P 1'
#
loop_
_entity.id
_entity.type
_entity.pdbx_description
1 polymer ?
#
loop_
_entity_poly.entity_id
_entity_poly.type
_entity_poly.pdbx_seq_one_letter_code
_entity_poly.pdbx_strand_id
1 'polypeptide(L)'
;MAGGGKVEELQPHPPREQLPNIYYCITSPPPWPEAILLGFQHYLVMLGTTVLIPTALVPQMGGGNREKADVIQTLLFVAGLSTLLQSLFGTRLPAVIGGSYTFVPTTISIILAGRFSDEVDPVEKFKRIMRAIQGALIVASTLQIVLGFSGLWRNVTRFLSPLSAAPLIALVGFGLYELGFPGVAKCVEIGLPELIIIVFVSQYMPHVIKAGRHVFDRFAVIFAVVIVWIYAHLLTVGGAYDNASPRTQVTCRTDRAGLIDAAPWLVNAS
;
A
#
# COMPACT_ATOMS: atom_id res chain seq x y z
N MET A 1 59.80 -29.36 3.90
CA MET A 1 59.07 -28.44 4.79
C MET A 1 57.80 -28.02 4.07
N ALA A 2 56.67 -28.60 4.44
CA ALA A 2 55.38 -28.27 3.85
C ALA A 2 54.82 -27.00 4.51
N GLY A 3 54.84 -25.89 3.77
CA GLY A 3 54.18 -24.65 4.19
C GLY A 3 52.68 -24.77 3.95
N GLY A 4 51.93 -25.16 4.99
CA GLY A 4 50.48 -25.15 4.98
C GLY A 4 49.97 -23.71 4.99
N GLY A 5 49.72 -23.15 3.81
CA GLY A 5 48.92 -21.94 3.68
C GLY A 5 47.51 -22.22 4.16
N LYS A 6 47.10 -21.58 5.26
CA LYS A 6 45.69 -21.52 5.65
C LYS A 6 44.90 -20.98 4.46
N VAL A 7 43.92 -21.76 4.01
CA VAL A 7 42.89 -21.27 3.09
C VAL A 7 42.17 -20.16 3.85
N GLU A 8 42.42 -18.92 3.46
CA GLU A 8 41.69 -17.76 3.94
C GLU A 8 40.26 -17.94 3.43
N GLU A 9 39.38 -18.40 4.32
CA GLU A 9 37.95 -18.52 4.06
C GLU A 9 37.46 -17.13 3.66
N LEU A 10 37.19 -16.91 2.37
CA LEU A 10 36.65 -15.66 1.85
C LEU A 10 35.37 -15.36 2.62
N GLN A 11 35.47 -14.50 3.63
CA GLN A 11 34.30 -14.01 4.31
C GLN A 11 33.47 -13.25 3.26
N PRO A 12 32.15 -13.47 3.19
CA PRO A 12 31.31 -12.69 2.31
C PRO A 12 31.55 -11.21 2.58
N HIS A 13 31.94 -10.45 1.56
CA HIS A 13 32.12 -9.02 1.68
C HIS A 13 30.89 -8.39 2.32
N PRO A 14 31.04 -7.46 3.27
CA PRO A 14 29.91 -6.79 3.87
C PRO A 14 29.07 -6.11 2.75
N PRO A 15 27.72 -6.12 2.85
CA PRO A 15 26.82 -5.70 1.77
C PRO A 15 27.13 -4.31 1.17
N ARG A 16 27.71 -3.42 1.98
CA ARG A 16 28.11 -2.07 1.60
C ARG A 16 29.20 -2.02 0.52
N GLU A 17 30.05 -3.06 0.41
CA GLU A 17 31.13 -3.12 -0.58
C GLU A 17 30.61 -3.53 -1.96
N GLN A 18 29.54 -4.32 -2.04
CA GLN A 18 28.94 -4.75 -3.31
C GLN A 18 27.86 -3.77 -3.82
N LEU A 19 27.09 -3.15 -2.91
CA LEU A 19 25.97 -2.26 -3.26
C LEU A 19 25.97 -1.05 -2.31
N PRO A 20 26.46 0.13 -2.73
CA PRO A 20 26.72 1.28 -1.85
C PRO A 20 25.47 1.89 -1.17
N ASN A 21 24.27 1.39 -1.46
CA ASN A 21 22.99 1.82 -0.87
C ASN A 21 22.22 0.69 -0.15
N ILE A 22 22.79 -0.52 -0.03
CA ILE A 22 22.15 -1.63 0.68
C ILE A 22 22.77 -1.77 2.07
N TYR A 23 21.94 -1.56 3.09
CA TYR A 23 22.37 -1.57 4.47
C TYR A 23 22.23 -2.94 5.15
N TYR A 24 21.21 -3.69 4.76
CA TYR A 24 20.91 -5.02 5.31
C TYR A 24 20.72 -6.01 4.17
N CYS A 25 21.37 -7.15 4.27
CA CYS A 25 21.12 -8.29 3.38
C CYS A 25 19.85 -9.02 3.80
N ILE A 26 19.23 -9.76 2.87
CA ILE A 26 18.01 -10.54 3.12
C ILE A 26 18.17 -11.49 4.32
N THR A 27 19.36 -12.05 4.51
CA THR A 27 19.69 -13.00 5.59
C THR A 27 20.25 -12.33 6.85
N SER A 28 20.44 -11.00 6.85
CA SER A 28 21.03 -10.25 7.95
C SER A 28 20.05 -9.18 8.43
N PRO A 29 19.13 -9.54 9.37
CA PRO A 29 18.12 -8.61 9.83
C PRO A 29 18.74 -7.50 10.69
N PRO A 30 18.16 -6.28 10.65
CA PRO A 30 18.51 -5.22 11.59
C PRO A 30 18.22 -5.62 13.04
N PRO A 31 18.76 -4.87 14.03
CA PRO A 31 18.38 -5.02 15.42
C PRO A 31 16.85 -4.97 15.58
N TRP A 32 16.31 -5.78 16.49
CA TRP A 32 14.86 -5.92 16.70
C TRP A 32 14.07 -4.60 16.81
N PRO A 33 14.52 -3.57 17.55
CA PRO A 33 13.79 -2.31 17.63
C PRO A 33 13.69 -1.60 16.27
N GLU A 34 14.76 -1.65 15.49
CA GLU A 34 14.80 -1.06 14.15
C GLU A 34 13.94 -1.88 13.18
N ALA A 35 13.98 -3.21 13.27
CA ALA A 35 13.13 -4.10 12.49
C ALA A 35 11.64 -3.82 12.69
N ILE A 36 11.22 -3.59 13.94
CA ILE A 36 9.82 -3.27 14.28
C ILE A 36 9.40 -1.93 13.66
N LEU A 37 10.24 -0.89 13.78
CA LEU A 37 9.95 0.43 13.20
C LEU A 37 9.88 0.38 11.66
N LEU A 38 10.82 -0.31 11.02
CA LEU A 38 10.81 -0.48 9.56
C LEU A 38 9.60 -1.32 9.10
N GLY A 39 9.23 -2.36 9.84
CA GLY A 39 8.02 -3.13 9.58
C GLY A 39 6.76 -2.28 9.68
N PHE A 40 6.67 -1.41 10.70
CA PHE A 40 5.58 -0.46 10.84
C PHE A 40 5.52 0.54 9.69
N GLN A 41 6.67 1.01 9.21
CA GLN A 41 6.73 1.86 8.02
C GLN A 41 6.18 1.16 6.77
N HIS A 42 6.56 -0.10 6.54
CA HIS A 42 6.04 -0.87 5.41
C HIS A 42 4.52 -1.03 5.49
N TYR A 43 3.99 -1.23 6.70
CA TYR A 43 2.55 -1.21 6.93
C TYR A 43 1.91 0.12 6.56
N LEU A 44 2.47 1.26 7.00
CA LEU A 44 1.93 2.60 6.66
C LEU A 44 1.92 2.87 5.15
N VAL A 45 3.00 2.51 4.44
CA VAL A 45 3.09 2.69 2.98
C VAL A 45 2.03 1.84 2.26
N MET A 46 1.84 0.59 2.71
CA MET A 46 0.85 -0.33 2.15
C MET A 46 -0.60 0.06 2.47
N LEU A 47 -0.82 0.72 3.61
CA LEU A 47 -2.15 1.16 4.03
C LEU A 47 -2.76 2.13 3.01
N GLY A 48 -1.94 2.98 2.41
CA GLY A 48 -2.38 3.95 1.39
C GLY A 48 -3.16 3.29 0.24
N THR A 49 -2.55 2.33 -0.46
CA THR A 49 -3.22 1.63 -1.58
C THR A 49 -4.36 0.72 -1.09
N THR A 50 -4.21 0.10 0.09
CA THR A 50 -5.22 -0.79 0.67
C THR A 50 -6.50 -0.06 1.06
N VAL A 51 -6.41 1.21 1.48
CA VAL A 51 -7.56 2.06 1.78
C VAL A 51 -8.09 2.76 0.53
N LEU A 52 -7.21 3.16 -0.39
CA LEU A 52 -7.59 3.87 -1.62
C LEU A 52 -8.51 3.03 -2.51
N ILE A 53 -8.18 1.75 -2.73
CA ILE A 53 -8.95 0.87 -3.65
C ILE A 53 -10.40 0.70 -3.17
N PRO A 54 -10.70 0.26 -1.93
CA PRO A 54 -12.08 0.16 -1.44
C PRO A 54 -12.79 1.50 -1.35
N THR A 55 -12.07 2.58 -0.99
CA THR A 55 -12.65 3.93 -0.96
C THR A 55 -13.17 4.36 -2.31
N ALA A 56 -12.49 3.98 -3.40
CA ALA A 56 -12.93 4.27 -4.76
C ALA A 56 -14.06 3.34 -5.24
N LEU A 57 -14.01 2.05 -4.88
CA LEU A 57 -14.88 1.02 -5.46
C LEU A 57 -16.18 0.78 -4.69
N VAL A 58 -16.14 0.76 -3.35
CA VAL A 58 -17.28 0.39 -2.50
C VAL A 58 -18.50 1.29 -2.71
N PRO A 59 -18.35 2.63 -2.78
CA PRO A 59 -19.49 3.51 -3.05
C PRO A 59 -20.17 3.25 -4.40
N GLN A 60 -19.41 2.83 -5.42
CA GLN A 60 -19.96 2.52 -6.75
C GLN A 60 -20.80 1.23 -6.76
N MET A 61 -20.59 0.35 -5.79
CA MET A 61 -21.36 -0.88 -5.61
C MET A 61 -22.63 -0.68 -4.78
N GLY A 62 -22.87 0.53 -4.25
CA GLY A 62 -23.95 0.83 -3.31
C GLY A 62 -23.59 0.59 -1.85
N GLY A 63 -22.33 0.26 -1.52
CA GLY A 63 -21.88 0.07 -0.15
C GLY A 63 -21.66 1.40 0.59
N GLY A 64 -22.01 1.43 1.88
CA GLY A 64 -21.79 2.56 2.77
C GLY A 64 -20.45 2.49 3.51
N ASN A 65 -20.35 3.23 4.62
CA ASN A 65 -19.14 3.27 5.44
C ASN A 65 -18.84 1.92 6.12
N ARG A 66 -19.88 1.16 6.48
CA ARG A 66 -19.76 -0.18 7.09
C ARG A 66 -19.16 -1.19 6.12
N GLU A 67 -19.75 -1.30 4.93
CA GLU A 67 -19.25 -2.19 3.88
C GLU A 67 -17.82 -1.81 3.47
N LYS A 68 -17.53 -0.50 3.42
CA LYS A 68 -16.19 0.01 3.14
C LYS A 68 -15.18 -0.43 4.21
N ALA A 69 -15.53 -0.29 5.49
CA ALA A 69 -14.68 -0.71 6.60
C ALA A 69 -14.44 -2.23 6.58
N ASP A 70 -15.48 -3.03 6.35
CA ASP A 70 -15.39 -4.49 6.26
C ASP A 70 -14.43 -4.93 5.14
N VAL A 71 -14.49 -4.28 3.96
CA VAL A 71 -13.59 -4.58 2.84
C VAL A 71 -12.14 -4.18 3.16
N ILE A 72 -11.92 -3.01 3.76
CA ILE A 72 -10.58 -2.56 4.17
C ILE A 72 -9.97 -3.53 5.19
N GLN A 73 -10.73 -3.90 6.22
CA GLN A 73 -10.27 -4.82 7.25
C GLN A 73 -9.94 -6.20 6.65
N THR A 74 -10.79 -6.71 5.76
CA THR A 74 -10.56 -7.99 5.07
C THR A 74 -9.31 -7.94 4.21
N LEU A 75 -9.11 -6.86 3.43
CA LEU A 75 -7.92 -6.70 2.60
C LEU A 75 -6.64 -6.61 3.44
N LEU A 76 -6.64 -5.86 4.55
CA LEU A 76 -5.49 -5.77 5.46
C LEU A 76 -5.15 -7.14 6.07
N PHE A 77 -6.16 -7.89 6.52
CA PHE A 77 -5.97 -9.21 7.09
C PHE A 77 -5.41 -10.20 6.06
N VAL A 78 -5.99 -10.26 4.86
CA VAL A 78 -5.55 -11.15 3.78
C VAL A 78 -4.16 -10.74 3.27
N ALA A 79 -3.88 -9.44 3.13
CA ALA A 79 -2.55 -8.94 2.75
C ALA A 79 -1.47 -9.38 3.76
N GLY A 80 -1.75 -9.30 5.06
CA GLY A 80 -0.86 -9.80 6.11
C GLY A 80 -0.62 -11.31 6.00
N LEU A 81 -1.69 -12.10 5.87
CA LEU A 81 -1.59 -13.55 5.71
C LEU A 81 -0.81 -13.94 4.45
N SER A 82 -1.12 -13.33 3.30
CA SER A 82 -0.42 -13.59 2.04
C SER A 82 1.05 -13.19 2.11
N THR A 83 1.38 -12.07 2.78
CA THR A 83 2.78 -11.65 2.97
C THR A 83 3.54 -12.64 3.86
N LEU A 84 2.92 -13.15 4.93
CA LEU A 84 3.52 -14.20 5.77
C LEU A 84 3.74 -15.49 4.97
N LEU A 85 2.75 -15.92 4.19
CA LEU A 85 2.88 -17.09 3.33
C LEU A 85 4.00 -16.91 2.29
N GLN A 86 4.10 -15.73 1.67
CA GLN A 86 5.17 -15.40 0.71
C GLN A 86 6.56 -15.44 1.34
N SER A 87 6.67 -14.94 2.58
CA SER A 87 7.93 -14.83 3.30
C SER A 87 8.37 -16.16 3.91
N LEU A 88 7.45 -17.03 4.33
CA LEU A 88 7.75 -18.31 4.98
C LEU A 88 7.85 -19.47 3.98
N PHE A 89 6.86 -19.60 3.10
CA PHE A 89 6.69 -20.75 2.19
C PHE A 89 6.90 -20.41 0.71
N GLY A 90 6.71 -19.14 0.33
CA GLY A 90 6.91 -18.66 -1.04
C GLY A 90 8.38 -18.53 -1.41
N THR A 91 8.75 -17.42 -2.04
CA THR A 91 10.13 -17.20 -2.47
C THR A 91 11.08 -16.82 -1.34
N ARG A 92 10.56 -16.61 -0.11
CA ARG A 92 11.32 -16.13 1.06
C ARG A 92 12.04 -14.80 0.81
N LEU A 93 11.52 -14.02 -0.13
CA LEU A 93 11.98 -12.67 -0.41
C LEU A 93 11.12 -11.68 0.38
N PRO A 94 11.67 -10.53 0.79
CA PRO A 94 10.93 -9.47 1.46
C PRO A 94 10.00 -8.76 0.47
N ALA A 95 8.90 -9.43 0.11
CA ALA A 95 7.90 -8.96 -0.84
C ALA A 95 6.55 -8.85 -0.14
N VAL A 96 6.07 -7.62 0.03
CA VAL A 96 4.78 -7.35 0.65
C VAL A 96 3.67 -7.54 -0.37
N ILE A 97 2.67 -8.36 -0.02
CA ILE A 97 1.53 -8.66 -0.88
C ILE A 97 0.34 -7.80 -0.46
N GLY A 98 -0.28 -7.12 -1.42
CA GLY A 98 -1.46 -6.29 -1.22
C GLY A 98 -2.37 -6.26 -2.45
N GLY A 99 -3.42 -5.45 -2.40
CA GLY A 99 -4.33 -5.26 -3.52
C GLY A 99 -3.63 -4.61 -4.71
N SER A 100 -3.79 -5.19 -5.91
CA SER A 100 -3.22 -4.61 -7.13
C SER A 100 -4.19 -3.65 -7.80
N TYR A 101 -3.71 -2.44 -8.10
CA TYR A 101 -4.43 -1.46 -8.90
C TYR A 101 -4.79 -1.97 -10.29
N THR A 102 -4.01 -2.90 -10.86
CA THR A 102 -4.25 -3.46 -12.20
C THR A 102 -5.61 -4.15 -12.32
N PHE A 103 -6.20 -4.61 -11.21
CA PHE A 103 -7.52 -5.22 -11.20
C PHE A 103 -8.67 -4.20 -11.08
N VAL A 104 -8.38 -2.94 -10.71
CA VAL A 104 -9.41 -1.90 -10.54
C VAL A 104 -10.25 -1.70 -11.80
N PRO A 105 -9.68 -1.55 -13.02
CA PRO A 105 -10.47 -1.41 -14.24
C PRO A 105 -11.39 -2.62 -14.51
N THR A 106 -10.87 -3.84 -14.29
CA THR A 106 -11.68 -5.06 -14.45
C THR A 106 -12.79 -5.16 -13.41
N THR A 107 -12.53 -4.70 -12.18
CA THR A 107 -13.54 -4.64 -11.14
C THR A 107 -14.63 -3.62 -11.48
N ILE A 108 -14.26 -2.43 -11.96
CA ILE A 108 -15.24 -1.42 -12.44
C ILE A 108 -16.11 -1.99 -13.56
N SER A 109 -15.52 -2.74 -14.50
CA SER A 109 -16.29 -3.42 -15.55
C SER A 109 -17.31 -4.42 -15.01
N ILE A 110 -17.01 -5.11 -13.90
CA ILE A 110 -17.96 -6.01 -13.21
C ILE A 110 -19.05 -5.19 -12.52
N ILE A 111 -18.69 -4.11 -11.82
CA ILE A 111 -19.62 -3.22 -11.11
C ILE A 111 -20.66 -2.63 -12.07
N LEU A 112 -20.23 -2.20 -13.26
CA LEU A 112 -21.07 -1.57 -14.28
C LEU A 112 -21.84 -2.59 -15.15
N ALA A 113 -21.70 -3.89 -14.89
CA ALA A 113 -22.39 -4.90 -15.67
C ALA A 113 -23.92 -4.81 -15.46
N GLY A 114 -24.68 -4.74 -16.56
CA GLY A 114 -26.15 -4.60 -16.53
C GLY A 114 -26.90 -5.71 -15.77
N ARG A 115 -26.28 -6.86 -15.51
CA ARG A 115 -26.85 -7.93 -14.68
C ARG A 115 -27.06 -7.55 -13.20
N PHE A 116 -26.59 -6.38 -12.77
CA PHE A 116 -26.73 -5.85 -11.41
C PHE A 116 -27.58 -4.57 -11.37
N SER A 117 -28.31 -4.25 -12.44
CA SER A 117 -29.18 -3.07 -12.52
C SER A 117 -30.56 -3.28 -11.90
N ASP A 118 -30.99 -4.53 -11.72
CA ASP A 118 -32.35 -4.88 -11.31
C ASP A 118 -32.52 -4.86 -9.78
N GLU A 119 -31.42 -4.79 -9.04
CA GLU A 119 -31.42 -4.79 -7.58
C GLU A 119 -31.65 -3.39 -6.99
N VAL A 120 -32.82 -3.23 -6.36
CA VAL A 120 -33.24 -1.99 -5.69
C VAL A 120 -32.54 -1.79 -4.34
N ASP A 121 -32.22 -2.88 -3.62
CA ASP A 121 -31.54 -2.79 -2.32
C ASP A 121 -30.02 -2.62 -2.48
N PRO A 122 -29.43 -1.50 -2.00
CA PRO A 122 -28.00 -1.23 -2.11
C PRO A 122 -27.11 -2.27 -1.40
N VAL A 123 -27.58 -2.85 -0.28
CA VAL A 123 -26.79 -3.82 0.48
C VAL A 123 -26.72 -5.16 -0.23
N GLU A 124 -27.85 -5.66 -0.74
CA GLU A 124 -27.85 -6.90 -1.51
C GLU A 124 -27.11 -6.74 -2.85
N LYS A 125 -27.25 -5.57 -3.51
CA LYS A 125 -26.47 -5.23 -4.69
C LYS A 125 -24.96 -5.31 -4.41
N PHE A 126 -24.50 -4.67 -3.34
CA PHE A 126 -23.10 -4.74 -2.91
C PHE A 126 -22.63 -6.19 -2.70
N LYS A 127 -23.40 -7.00 -1.95
CA LYS A 127 -23.05 -8.41 -1.69
C LYS A 127 -22.97 -9.23 -2.98
N ARG A 128 -23.92 -9.05 -3.90
CA ARG A 128 -23.95 -9.77 -5.18
C ARG A 128 -22.75 -9.40 -6.06
N ILE A 129 -22.41 -8.11 -6.15
CA ILE A 129 -21.23 -7.65 -6.90
C ILE A 129 -19.94 -8.18 -6.26
N MET A 130 -19.81 -8.11 -4.93
CA MET A 130 -18.65 -8.65 -4.21
C MET A 130 -18.44 -10.14 -4.45
N ARG A 131 -19.51 -10.95 -4.42
CA ARG A 131 -19.45 -12.39 -4.76
C ARG A 131 -18.95 -12.60 -6.20
N ALA A 132 -19.40 -11.79 -7.15
CA ALA A 132 -18.97 -11.87 -8.54
C ALA A 132 -17.49 -11.49 -8.73
N ILE A 133 -17.02 -10.44 -8.05
CA ILE A 133 -15.61 -10.03 -8.06
C ILE A 133 -14.73 -11.13 -7.46
N GLN A 134 -15.10 -11.66 -6.30
CA GLN A 134 -14.35 -12.74 -5.64
C GLN A 134 -14.30 -14.00 -6.51
N GLY A 135 -15.42 -14.42 -7.10
CA GLY A 135 -15.45 -15.55 -8.04
C GLY A 135 -14.54 -15.34 -9.25
N ALA A 136 -14.57 -14.15 -9.86
CA ALA A 136 -13.69 -13.81 -10.98
C ALA A 136 -12.21 -13.85 -10.57
N LEU A 137 -11.86 -13.30 -9.39
CA LEU A 137 -10.49 -13.32 -8.88
C LEU A 137 -9.99 -14.74 -8.56
N ILE A 138 -10.86 -15.63 -8.06
CA ILE A 138 -10.51 -17.04 -7.81
C ILE A 138 -10.19 -17.76 -9.13
N VAL A 139 -11.01 -17.55 -10.17
CA VAL A 139 -10.78 -18.12 -11.50
C VAL A 139 -9.49 -17.57 -12.11
N ALA A 140 -9.30 -16.25 -12.07
CA ALA A 140 -8.08 -15.60 -12.57
C ALA A 140 -6.83 -16.12 -11.84
N SER A 141 -6.89 -16.28 -10.51
CA SER A 141 -5.79 -16.81 -9.71
C SER A 141 -5.46 -18.26 -10.06
N THR A 142 -6.49 -19.10 -10.24
CA THR A 142 -6.31 -20.50 -10.67
C THR A 142 -5.63 -20.58 -12.04
N LEU A 143 -6.05 -19.74 -13.00
CA LEU A 143 -5.41 -19.66 -14.31
C LEU A 143 -3.94 -19.22 -14.20
N GLN A 144 -3.66 -18.20 -13.38
CA GLN A 144 -2.29 -17.72 -13.16
C GLN A 144 -1.40 -18.82 -12.53
N ILE A 145 -1.93 -19.61 -11.60
CA ILE A 145 -1.25 -20.75 -10.98
C ILE A 145 -0.92 -21.81 -12.04
N VAL A 146 -1.89 -22.20 -12.88
CA VAL A 146 -1.67 -23.19 -13.96
C VAL A 146 -0.63 -22.70 -14.97
N LEU A 147 -0.71 -21.43 -15.37
CA LEU A 147 0.28 -20.81 -16.28
C LEU A 147 1.67 -20.70 -15.64
N GLY A 148 1.74 -20.48 -14.33
CA GLY A 148 2.99 -20.47 -13.56
C GLY A 148 3.64 -21.85 -13.51
N PHE A 149 2.87 -22.89 -13.15
CA PHE A 149 3.37 -24.26 -13.04
C PHE A 149 3.69 -24.90 -14.40
N SER A 150 3.00 -24.51 -15.48
CA SER A 150 3.29 -25.03 -16.83
C SER A 150 4.63 -24.54 -17.39
N GLY A 151 5.30 -23.57 -16.74
CA GLY A 151 6.55 -22.98 -17.23
C GLY A 151 6.37 -22.06 -18.44
N LEU A 152 5.15 -21.94 -18.98
CA LEU A 152 4.84 -21.05 -20.11
C LEU A 152 5.17 -19.59 -19.76
N TRP A 153 4.90 -19.18 -18.52
CA TRP A 153 5.24 -17.84 -18.04
C TRP A 153 6.73 -17.52 -18.19
N ARG A 154 7.62 -18.49 -17.98
CA ARG A 154 9.07 -18.32 -18.17
C ARG A 154 9.45 -18.03 -19.63
N ASN A 155 8.74 -18.63 -20.57
CA ASN A 155 8.97 -18.35 -21.99
C ASN A 155 8.46 -16.96 -22.36
N VAL A 156 7.29 -16.57 -21.85
CA VAL A 156 6.70 -15.23 -22.08
C VAL A 156 7.59 -14.13 -21.51
N THR A 157 8.07 -14.27 -20.27
CA THR A 157 8.92 -13.25 -19.63
C THR A 157 10.27 -13.07 -20.33
N ARG A 158 10.75 -14.07 -21.08
CA ARG A 158 11.96 -13.94 -21.90
C ARG A 158 11.80 -12.90 -23.03
N PHE A 159 10.58 -12.66 -23.50
CA PHE A 159 10.28 -11.62 -24.49
C PHE A 159 10.11 -10.24 -23.86
N LEU A 160 9.96 -10.14 -22.54
CA LEU A 160 9.87 -8.88 -21.82
C LEU A 160 11.27 -8.31 -21.61
N SER A 161 11.71 -7.52 -22.59
CA SER A 161 12.92 -6.70 -22.44
C SER A 161 12.70 -5.57 -21.42
N PRO A 162 13.77 -5.05 -20.78
CA PRO A 162 13.67 -3.85 -19.94
C PRO A 162 13.02 -2.66 -20.66
N LEU A 163 13.20 -2.57 -21.99
CA LEU A 163 12.63 -1.53 -22.84
C LEU A 163 11.09 -1.59 -22.89
N SER A 164 10.50 -2.79 -22.80
CA SER A 164 9.05 -2.97 -22.71
C SER A 164 8.52 -2.95 -21.27
N ALA A 165 9.32 -3.44 -20.31
CA ALA A 165 8.89 -3.55 -18.91
C ALA A 165 8.85 -2.19 -18.21
N ALA A 166 9.81 -1.30 -18.46
CA ALA A 166 9.88 0.00 -17.81
C ALA A 166 8.66 0.89 -18.13
N PRO A 167 8.23 1.07 -19.40
CA PRO A 167 7.01 1.80 -19.71
C PRO A 167 5.76 1.16 -19.11
N LEU A 168 5.67 -0.18 -19.09
CA LEU A 168 4.54 -0.89 -18.50
C LEU A 168 4.40 -0.58 -17.00
N ILE A 169 5.50 -0.68 -16.26
CA ILE A 169 5.52 -0.38 -14.82
C ILE A 169 5.25 1.11 -14.58
N ALA A 170 5.81 2.01 -15.40
CA ALA A 170 5.55 3.43 -15.31
C ALA A 170 4.06 3.75 -15.51
N LEU A 171 3.41 3.15 -16.50
CA LEU A 171 1.96 3.32 -16.74
C LEU A 171 1.11 2.82 -15.57
N VAL A 172 1.48 1.69 -14.95
CA VAL A 172 0.80 1.20 -13.74
C VAL A 172 0.96 2.21 -12.58
N GLY A 173 2.15 2.80 -12.43
CA GLY A 173 2.41 3.85 -11.45
C GLY A 173 1.63 5.14 -11.71
N PHE A 174 1.57 5.60 -12.97
CA PHE A 174 0.76 6.76 -13.35
C PHE A 174 -0.74 6.52 -13.13
N GLY A 175 -1.23 5.30 -13.35
CA GLY A 175 -2.63 4.96 -13.04
C GLY A 175 -2.98 5.13 -11.56
N LEU A 176 -2.06 4.79 -10.65
CA LEU A 176 -2.23 5.06 -9.22
C LEU A 176 -2.24 6.56 -8.91
N TYR A 177 -1.42 7.35 -9.60
CA TYR A 177 -1.38 8.80 -9.43
C TYR A 177 -2.72 9.45 -9.81
N GLU A 178 -3.31 9.04 -10.94
CA GLU A 178 -4.64 9.50 -11.38
C GLU A 178 -5.75 9.21 -10.35
N LEU A 179 -5.62 8.15 -9.56
CA LEU A 179 -6.59 7.82 -8.51
C LEU A 179 -6.29 8.55 -7.19
N GLY A 180 -5.01 8.69 -6.83
CA GLY A 180 -4.58 9.27 -5.55
C GLY A 180 -4.64 10.79 -5.52
N PHE A 181 -4.20 11.46 -6.60
CA PHE A 181 -4.10 12.92 -6.65
C PHE A 181 -5.44 13.65 -6.52
N PRO A 182 -6.56 13.16 -7.12
CA PRO A 182 -7.88 13.74 -6.85
C PRO A 182 -8.31 13.63 -5.38
N GLY A 183 -7.84 12.61 -4.66
CA GLY A 183 -8.06 12.48 -3.22
C GLY A 183 -7.38 13.61 -2.43
N VAL A 184 -6.12 13.88 -2.76
CA VAL A 184 -5.33 15.01 -2.21
C VAL A 184 -5.98 16.34 -2.57
N ALA A 185 -6.45 16.51 -3.81
CA ALA A 185 -7.06 17.75 -4.29
C ALA A 185 -8.40 18.08 -3.58
N LYS A 186 -9.15 17.07 -3.11
CA LYS A 186 -10.37 17.30 -2.31
C LYS A 186 -10.08 18.03 -1.00
N CYS A 187 -8.88 17.88 -0.46
CA CYS A 187 -8.40 18.62 0.70
C CYS A 187 -6.99 19.16 0.48
N VAL A 188 -6.87 20.15 -0.39
CA VAL A 188 -5.57 20.75 -0.75
C VAL A 188 -4.83 21.33 0.46
N GLU A 189 -5.55 21.81 1.47
CA GLU A 189 -4.98 22.43 2.68
C GLU A 189 -4.16 21.47 3.55
N ILE A 190 -4.46 20.16 3.50
CA ILE A 190 -3.71 19.11 4.21
C ILE A 190 -2.79 18.38 3.24
N GLY A 191 -3.29 18.10 2.03
CA GLY A 191 -2.58 17.34 1.02
C GLY A 191 -1.34 18.04 0.45
N LEU A 192 -1.38 19.37 0.26
CA LEU A 192 -0.22 20.11 -0.23
C LEU A 192 0.91 20.15 0.81
N PRO A 193 0.67 20.45 2.10
CA PRO A 193 1.67 20.29 3.14
C PRO A 193 2.24 18.87 3.23
N GLU A 194 1.42 17.83 3.07
CA GLU A 194 1.90 16.44 3.06
C GLU A 194 2.95 16.19 1.97
N LEU A 195 2.66 16.63 0.74
CA LEU A 195 3.61 16.51 -0.38
C LEU A 195 4.88 17.33 -0.17
N ILE A 196 4.77 18.54 0.37
CA ILE A 196 5.93 19.39 0.66
C ILE A 196 6.80 18.76 1.76
N ILE A 197 6.18 18.31 2.85
CA ILE A 197 6.87 17.74 4.00
C ILE A 197 7.56 16.45 3.60
N ILE A 198 6.91 15.53 2.87
CA ILE A 198 7.54 14.27 2.46
C ILE A 198 8.74 14.52 1.53
N VAL A 199 8.64 15.46 0.58
CA VAL A 199 9.77 15.84 -0.30
C VAL A 199 10.89 16.49 0.51
N PHE A 200 10.57 17.41 1.41
CA PHE A 200 11.56 18.08 2.25
C PHE A 200 12.30 17.09 3.17
N VAL A 201 11.56 16.21 3.83
CA VAL A 201 12.10 15.21 4.76
C VAL A 201 12.92 14.14 4.02
N SER A 202 12.50 13.72 2.81
CA SER A 202 13.17 12.66 2.05
C SER A 202 14.33 13.14 1.17
N GLN A 203 14.28 14.35 0.63
CA GLN A 203 15.30 14.84 -0.32
C GLN A 203 16.25 15.87 0.31
N TYR A 204 15.74 16.75 1.18
CA TYR A 204 16.51 17.90 1.68
C TYR A 204 17.21 17.60 3.02
N MET A 205 16.50 17.05 4.02
CA MET A 205 17.10 16.74 5.32
C MET A 205 18.31 15.78 5.27
N PRO A 206 18.32 14.72 4.43
CA PRO A 206 19.47 13.83 4.33
C PRO A 206 20.72 14.52 3.78
N HIS A 207 20.55 15.62 3.03
CA HIS A 207 21.65 16.41 2.48
C HIS A 207 22.22 17.41 3.51
N VAL A 208 21.36 17.99 4.35
CA VAL A 208 21.75 18.99 5.36
C VAL A 208 22.36 18.34 6.60
N ILE A 209 21.81 17.22 7.08
CA ILE A 209 22.24 16.57 8.33
C ILE A 209 23.07 15.32 8.00
N LYS A 210 24.36 15.51 7.70
CA LYS A 210 25.29 14.39 7.36
C LYS A 210 25.38 13.32 8.45
N ALA A 211 25.29 13.70 9.73
CA ALA A 211 25.37 12.78 10.87
C ALA A 211 24.12 11.88 11.04
N GLY A 212 22.97 12.29 10.49
CA GLY A 212 21.67 11.60 10.61
C GLY A 212 21.10 11.10 9.28
N ARG A 213 21.86 11.22 8.18
CA ARG A 213 21.42 10.92 6.81
C ARG A 213 20.70 9.57 6.70
N HIS A 214 21.27 8.54 7.31
CA HIS A 214 20.73 7.18 7.28
C HIS A 214 19.38 7.03 8.00
N VAL A 215 19.13 7.83 9.04
CA VAL A 215 17.88 7.79 9.81
C VAL A 215 16.77 8.50 9.04
N PHE A 216 17.07 9.67 8.46
CA PHE A 216 16.10 10.42 7.68
C PHE A 216 15.74 9.73 6.36
N ASP A 217 16.70 9.17 5.63
CA ASP A 217 16.43 8.39 4.42
C ASP A 217 15.53 7.17 4.70
N ARG A 218 15.76 6.47 5.83
CA ARG A 218 14.99 5.27 6.18
C ARG A 218 13.58 5.62 6.66
N PHE A 219 13.44 6.57 7.58
CA PHE A 219 12.21 6.84 8.31
C PHE A 219 11.42 8.06 7.82
N ALA A 220 11.78 8.61 6.65
CA ALA A 220 11.14 9.81 6.09
C ALA A 220 9.61 9.75 6.08
N VAL A 221 9.04 8.61 5.69
CA VAL A 221 7.59 8.42 5.62
C VAL A 221 6.94 8.51 6.99
N ILE A 222 7.52 7.89 8.02
CA ILE A 222 6.99 7.95 9.39
C ILE A 222 6.97 9.40 9.87
N PHE A 223 8.10 10.11 9.72
CA PHE A 223 8.18 11.51 10.14
C PHE A 223 7.17 12.39 9.40
N ALA A 224 7.04 12.24 8.08
CA ALA A 224 6.07 12.98 7.29
C ALA A 224 4.63 12.71 7.76
N VAL A 225 4.24 11.45 7.93
CA VAL A 225 2.89 11.06 8.38
C VAL A 225 2.60 11.63 9.77
N VAL A 226 3.53 11.54 10.71
CA VAL A 226 3.34 12.07 12.08
C VAL A 226 3.18 13.59 12.08
N ILE A 227 4.04 14.32 11.36
CA ILE A 227 3.99 15.78 11.29
C ILE A 227 2.68 16.25 10.66
N VAL A 228 2.29 15.64 9.54
CA VAL A 228 1.05 15.99 8.82
C VAL A 228 -0.18 15.65 9.65
N TRP A 229 -0.18 14.52 10.35
CA TRP A 229 -1.28 14.15 11.23
C TRP A 229 -1.46 15.16 12.38
N ILE A 230 -0.37 15.58 13.03
CA ILE A 230 -0.41 16.62 14.07
C ILE A 230 -0.96 17.93 13.49
N TYR A 231 -0.47 18.34 12.31
CA TYR A 231 -0.95 19.54 11.62
C TYR A 231 -2.45 19.47 11.32
N ALA A 232 -2.93 18.35 10.75
CA ALA A 232 -4.34 18.13 10.46
C ALA A 232 -5.22 18.13 11.72
N HIS A 233 -4.73 17.56 12.82
CA HIS A 233 -5.42 17.54 14.10
C HIS A 233 -5.55 18.95 14.68
N LEU A 234 -4.47 19.74 14.66
CA LEU A 234 -4.49 21.13 15.12
C LEU A 234 -5.45 22.01 14.31
N LEU A 235 -5.51 21.84 12.99
CA LEU A 235 -6.49 22.55 12.15
C LEU A 235 -7.94 22.14 12.46
N THR A 236 -8.16 20.86 12.77
CA THR A 236 -9.49 20.35 13.12
C THR A 236 -9.95 20.89 14.48
N VAL A 237 -9.09 20.89 15.50
CA VAL A 237 -9.40 21.42 16.84
C VAL A 237 -9.46 22.96 16.85
N GLY A 238 -8.65 23.61 16.01
CA GLY A 238 -8.63 25.07 15.85
C GLY A 238 -9.87 25.64 15.15
N GLY A 239 -10.85 24.81 14.78
CA GLY A 239 -12.12 25.23 14.18
C GLY A 239 -11.99 25.78 12.76
N ALA A 240 -10.85 25.56 12.09
CA ALA A 240 -10.58 26.09 10.74
C ALA A 240 -11.64 25.63 9.72
N TYR A 241 -12.25 24.46 9.96
CA TYR A 241 -13.24 23.86 9.08
C TYR A 241 -14.70 24.02 9.55
N ASP A 242 -14.97 24.64 10.70
CA ASP A 242 -16.34 24.67 11.28
C ASP A 242 -17.34 25.47 10.42
N ASN A 243 -16.86 26.51 9.74
CA ASN A 243 -17.64 27.34 8.81
C ASN A 243 -17.39 27.01 7.33
N ALA A 244 -16.59 25.97 7.04
CA ALA A 244 -16.28 25.59 5.66
C ALA A 244 -17.43 24.82 5.00
N SER A 245 -17.36 24.67 3.68
CA SER A 245 -18.39 23.92 2.93
C SER A 245 -18.56 22.49 3.46
N PRO A 246 -19.76 21.88 3.39
CA PRO A 246 -20.00 20.53 3.88
C PRO A 246 -19.06 19.47 3.27
N ARG A 247 -18.65 19.66 2.00
CA ARG A 247 -17.69 18.78 1.32
C ARG A 247 -16.30 18.88 1.93
N THR A 248 -15.85 20.09 2.25
CA THR A 248 -14.58 20.35 2.94
C THR A 248 -14.62 19.77 4.35
N GLN A 249 -15.73 19.92 5.08
CA GLN A 249 -15.87 19.36 6.43
C GLN A 249 -15.78 17.84 6.47
N VAL A 250 -16.35 17.14 5.48
CA VAL A 250 -16.31 15.66 5.42
C VAL A 250 -14.93 15.16 5.00
N THR A 251 -14.18 15.91 4.20
CA THR A 251 -12.93 15.43 3.60
C THR A 251 -11.68 15.90 4.35
N CYS A 252 -11.71 17.11 4.94
CA CYS A 252 -10.55 17.73 5.59
C CYS A 252 -10.52 17.56 7.10
N ARG A 253 -11.64 17.23 7.75
CA ARG A 253 -11.62 17.00 9.20
C ARG A 253 -11.20 15.57 9.53
N THR A 254 -10.39 15.43 10.57
CA THR A 254 -9.92 14.13 11.04
C THR A 254 -10.99 13.30 11.75
N ASP A 255 -12.09 13.91 12.19
CA ASP A 255 -13.15 13.30 13.00
C ASP A 255 -14.34 12.73 12.20
N ARG A 256 -14.43 13.03 10.90
CA ARG A 256 -15.60 12.66 10.06
C ARG A 256 -15.36 11.54 9.06
N ALA A 257 -14.25 10.82 9.18
CA ALA A 257 -13.94 9.70 8.28
C ALA A 257 -15.01 8.58 8.37
N GLY A 258 -15.68 8.41 9.52
CA GLY A 258 -16.77 7.45 9.71
C GLY A 258 -16.32 5.97 9.64
N LEU A 259 -15.03 5.69 9.51
CA LEU A 259 -14.49 4.33 9.53
C LEU A 259 -14.43 3.73 10.95
N ILE A 260 -14.16 4.58 11.95
CA ILE A 260 -14.05 4.16 13.36
C ILE A 260 -15.44 3.82 13.91
N ASP A 261 -16.42 4.70 13.67
CA ASP A 261 -17.82 4.48 14.07
C ASP A 261 -18.49 3.33 13.31
N ALA A 262 -17.98 3.00 12.12
CA ALA A 262 -18.47 1.88 11.34
C ALA A 262 -17.84 0.53 11.75
N ALA A 263 -16.79 0.54 12.58
CA ALA A 263 -16.08 -0.66 12.99
C ALA A 263 -16.84 -1.39 14.12
N PRO A 264 -17.42 -2.58 13.86
CA PRO A 264 -18.31 -3.23 14.82
C PRO A 264 -17.62 -3.67 16.12
N TRP A 265 -16.29 -3.84 16.10
CA TRP A 265 -15.50 -4.22 17.28
C TRP A 265 -15.26 -3.08 18.28
N LEU A 266 -15.41 -1.81 17.86
CA LEU A 266 -15.38 -0.65 18.75
C LEU A 266 -16.78 -0.33 19.28
N VAL A 267 -17.79 -0.40 18.42
CA VAL A 267 -19.17 -0.05 18.77
C VAL A 267 -19.83 -1.11 19.67
N ASN A 268 -19.48 -2.39 19.52
CA ASN A 268 -19.99 -3.44 20.42
C ASN A 268 -19.19 -3.56 21.74
N ALA A 269 -18.12 -2.79 21.92
CA ALA A 269 -17.28 -2.80 23.13
C ALA A 269 -17.61 -1.67 24.12
N SER A 270 -18.58 -0.81 23.78
CA SER A 270 -19.15 0.25 24.61
C SER A 270 -20.63 -0.02 24.88
#